data_AF-A0A918D2H4-F1
#
_entry.id   AF-A0A918D2H4-F1
#
_cell.length_a   1.000
_cell.length_b   1.000
_cell.length_c   1.000
_cell.angle_alpha   90.00
_cell.angle_beta   90.00
_cell.angle_gamma   90.00
#
_symmetry.space_group_name_H-M   'P 1'
#
loop_
_entity.id
_entity.type
_entity.pdbx_description
1 polymer ?
#
loop_
_entity_poly.entity_id
_entity_poly.type
_entity_poly.pdbx_seq_one_letter_code
_entity_poly.pdbx_strand_id
1 'polypeptide(L)'
;MLPTSTKPFSICNEFGCNNLTKDSYCEEHKHIQQEKERKRYKRYNVERDPVLVKFYNSKEWRALRDYVMMINNYLCVQCLLTPAEEVDHIIPIRVDWSLRLTINNCQPLCHACHRKKTAEDVKKYGRGEVRNFQKQVAENPPPVDRATFYDFRIGGS
;
A
#
# COMPACT_ATOMS: atom_id res chain seq x y z
N MET A 1 -0.98 18.65 27.04
CA MET A 1 -1.81 19.67 26.37
C MET A 1 -2.53 18.97 25.22
N LEU A 2 -3.86 18.94 25.23
CA LEU A 2 -4.64 18.29 24.17
C LEU A 2 -4.71 19.21 22.94
N PRO A 3 -4.57 18.70 21.71
CA PRO A 3 -4.65 19.52 20.50
C PRO A 3 -6.10 20.02 20.36
N THR A 4 -6.32 21.32 20.58
CA THR A 4 -7.61 21.95 20.31
C THR A 4 -7.73 22.12 18.80
N SER A 5 -8.57 21.30 18.17
CA SER A 5 -8.88 21.40 16.75
C SER A 5 -9.35 22.83 16.42
N THR A 6 -8.52 23.56 15.68
CA THR A 6 -8.68 24.98 15.30
C THR A 6 -9.71 25.21 14.21
N LYS A 7 -10.41 24.16 13.79
CA LYS A 7 -11.36 24.22 12.68
C LYS A 7 -12.63 24.98 13.12
N PRO A 8 -13.01 26.07 12.43
CA PRO A 8 -14.20 26.83 12.76
C PRO A 8 -15.45 25.97 12.53
N PHE A 9 -16.51 26.26 13.28
CA PHE A 9 -17.82 25.66 13.02
C PHE A 9 -18.37 26.16 11.68
N SER A 10 -18.92 25.26 10.87
CA SER A 10 -19.59 25.53 9.61
C SER A 10 -21.01 24.97 9.63
N ILE A 11 -21.89 25.53 8.79
CA ILE A 11 -23.24 24.99 8.58
C ILE A 11 -23.11 23.59 7.95
N CYS A 12 -23.97 22.67 8.36
CA CYS A 12 -24.09 21.32 7.79
C CYS A 12 -24.30 21.39 6.26
N ASN A 13 -23.63 20.53 5.50
CA ASN A 13 -23.78 20.49 4.05
C ASN A 13 -25.05 19.79 3.54
N GLU A 14 -25.94 19.32 4.42
CA GLU A 14 -27.21 18.73 3.99
C GLU A 14 -28.22 19.82 3.62
N PHE A 15 -28.92 19.62 2.50
CA PHE A 15 -29.85 20.63 1.98
C PHE A 15 -30.96 20.93 3.00
N GLY A 16 -31.10 22.20 3.37
CA GLY A 16 -32.08 22.65 4.36
C GLY A 16 -31.69 22.40 5.83
N CYS A 17 -30.51 21.82 6.11
CA CYS A 17 -30.01 21.66 7.47
C CYS A 17 -29.15 22.87 7.88
N ASN A 18 -29.56 23.58 8.93
CA ASN A 18 -28.84 24.77 9.43
C ASN A 18 -27.97 24.48 10.69
N ASN A 19 -27.81 23.20 11.05
CA ASN A 19 -27.04 22.81 12.23
C ASN A 19 -25.54 23.11 12.05
N LEU A 20 -24.90 23.62 13.09
CA LEU A 20 -23.46 23.89 13.08
C LEU A 20 -22.66 22.63 13.42
N THR A 21 -21.55 22.42 12.72
CA THR A 21 -20.67 21.26 12.88
C THR A 21 -19.21 21.67 12.66
N LYS A 22 -18.26 20.93 13.24
CA LYS A 22 -16.82 21.06 12.90
C LYS A 22 -16.44 20.22 11.67
N ASP A 23 -17.32 19.32 11.28
CA ASP A 23 -17.17 18.42 10.14
C ASP A 23 -17.97 18.93 8.94
N SER A 24 -18.07 18.11 7.89
CA SER A 24 -18.86 18.48 6.70
C SER A 24 -20.37 18.32 6.94
N TYR A 25 -20.75 17.48 7.91
CA TYR A 25 -22.13 17.17 8.27
C TYR A 25 -22.30 17.20 9.80
N CYS A 26 -23.49 17.55 10.30
CA CYS A 26 -23.81 17.46 11.72
C CYS A 26 -23.98 16.01 12.17
N GLU A 27 -24.11 15.77 13.49
CA GLU A 27 -24.23 14.40 14.04
C GLU A 27 -25.42 13.63 13.44
N GLU A 28 -26.55 14.29 13.21
CA GLU A 28 -27.73 13.68 12.55
C GLU A 28 -27.45 13.24 11.10
N HIS A 29 -26.62 13.99 10.38
CA HIS A 29 -26.26 13.74 8.97
C HIS A 29 -24.90 13.06 8.80
N LYS A 30 -24.30 12.57 9.88
CA LYS A 30 -23.01 11.87 9.87
C LYS A 30 -23.02 10.63 8.97
N HIS A 31 -24.17 9.99 8.83
CA HIS A 31 -24.39 8.86 7.92
C HIS A 31 -24.10 9.23 6.45
N ILE A 32 -24.38 10.48 6.03
CA ILE A 32 -24.08 10.97 4.67
C ILE A 32 -22.57 11.08 4.47
N GLN A 33 -21.85 11.58 5.47
CA GLN A 33 -20.40 11.62 5.47
C GLN A 33 -19.81 10.21 5.36
N GLN A 34 -20.28 9.29 6.20
CA GLN A 34 -19.82 7.90 6.20
C GLN A 34 -20.07 7.20 4.86
N GLU A 35 -21.23 7.41 4.24
CA GLU A 35 -21.54 6.84 2.93
C GLU A 35 -20.68 7.45 1.82
N LYS A 36 -20.39 8.76 1.87
CA LYS A 36 -19.43 9.42 0.94
C LYS A 36 -18.03 8.83 1.09
N GLU A 37 -17.55 8.66 2.32
CA GLU A 37 -16.26 8.05 2.62
C GLU A 37 -16.21 6.59 2.14
N ARG A 38 -17.26 5.81 2.38
CA ARG A 38 -17.40 4.44 1.89
C ARG A 38 -17.37 4.36 0.37
N LYS A 39 -18.09 5.24 -0.34
CA LYS A 39 -18.06 5.32 -1.81
C LYS A 39 -16.68 5.70 -2.33
N ARG A 40 -16.00 6.66 -1.68
CA ARG A 40 -14.63 7.05 -2.01
C ARG A 40 -13.66 5.88 -1.84
N TYR A 41 -13.74 5.17 -0.71
CA TYR A 41 -12.95 3.97 -0.43
C TYR A 41 -13.23 2.85 -1.45
N LYS A 42 -14.51 2.64 -1.81
CA LYS A 42 -14.89 1.67 -2.84
C LYS A 42 -14.30 2.03 -4.21
N ARG A 43 -14.41 3.28 -4.66
CA ARG A 43 -13.79 3.74 -5.93
C ARG A 43 -12.28 3.55 -5.92
N TYR A 44 -11.61 3.98 -4.85
CA TYR A 44 -10.16 3.80 -4.66
C TYR A 44 -9.73 2.34 -4.75
N ASN A 45 -10.51 1.40 -4.20
CA ASN A 45 -10.22 -0.03 -4.27
C ASN A 45 -10.60 -0.68 -5.60
N VAL A 46 -11.63 -0.19 -6.30
CA VAL A 46 -12.00 -0.67 -7.65
C VAL A 46 -10.93 -0.31 -8.68
N GLU A 47 -10.29 0.86 -8.54
CA GLU A 47 -9.16 1.27 -9.39
C GLU A 47 -7.88 0.48 -9.10
N ARG A 48 -7.80 -0.18 -7.93
CA ARG A 48 -6.66 -1.02 -7.59
C ARG A 48 -6.83 -2.41 -8.19
N ASP A 49 -5.76 -2.88 -8.80
CA ASP A 49 -5.69 -4.21 -9.40
C ASP A 49 -5.96 -5.29 -8.34
N PRO A 50 -7.03 -6.10 -8.48
CA PRO A 50 -7.42 -7.09 -7.48
C PRO A 50 -6.31 -8.09 -7.15
N VAL A 51 -5.45 -8.39 -8.11
CA VAL A 51 -4.29 -9.28 -7.93
C VAL A 51 -3.33 -8.69 -6.92
N LEU A 52 -3.00 -7.40 -7.06
CA LEU A 52 -2.11 -6.70 -6.14
C LEU A 52 -2.73 -6.56 -4.75
N VAL A 53 -4.02 -6.23 -4.67
CA VAL A 53 -4.74 -6.15 -3.39
C VAL A 53 -4.69 -7.50 -2.67
N LYS A 54 -4.93 -8.61 -3.37
CA LYS A 54 -4.84 -9.95 -2.79
C LYS A 54 -3.42 -10.27 -2.34
N PHE A 55 -2.40 -9.92 -3.12
CA PHE A 55 -0.99 -10.12 -2.77
C PHE A 55 -0.58 -9.33 -1.53
N TYR A 56 -0.85 -8.04 -1.46
CA TYR A 56 -0.45 -7.23 -0.30
C TYR A 56 -1.21 -7.62 0.99
N ASN A 57 -2.36 -8.30 0.88
CA ASN A 57 -3.09 -8.87 2.02
C ASN A 57 -2.69 -10.32 2.35
N SER A 58 -1.84 -10.94 1.53
CA SER A 58 -1.44 -12.34 1.66
C SER A 58 -0.63 -12.59 2.94
N LYS A 59 -0.58 -13.85 3.40
CA LYS A 59 0.22 -14.21 4.59
C LYS A 59 1.72 -14.20 4.26
N GLU A 60 2.03 -14.55 3.03
CA GLU A 60 3.36 -14.66 2.44
C GLU A 60 4.03 -13.28 2.40
N TRP A 61 3.33 -12.27 1.88
CA TRP A 61 3.83 -10.89 1.88
C TRP A 61 4.06 -10.37 3.30
N ARG A 62 3.11 -10.59 4.23
CA ARG A 62 3.27 -10.15 5.62
C ARG A 62 4.48 -10.79 6.29
N ALA A 63 4.66 -12.10 6.13
CA ALA A 63 5.82 -12.81 6.68
C ALA A 63 7.15 -12.31 6.08
N LEU A 64 7.20 -12.10 4.75
CA LEU A 64 8.39 -11.55 4.09
C LEU A 64 8.69 -10.12 4.55
N ARG A 65 7.66 -9.27 4.60
CA ARG A 65 7.77 -7.87 5.07
C ARG A 65 8.35 -7.82 6.48
N ASP A 66 7.82 -8.62 7.40
CA ASP A 66 8.27 -8.63 8.79
C ASP A 66 9.71 -9.15 8.89
N TYR A 67 10.06 -10.19 8.12
CA TYR A 67 11.44 -10.68 8.02
C TYR A 67 12.41 -9.62 7.49
N VAL A 68 12.07 -8.93 6.39
CA VAL A 68 12.90 -7.88 5.79
C VAL A 68 13.08 -6.71 6.76
N MET A 69 12.03 -6.29 7.47
CA MET A 69 12.14 -5.26 8.51
C MET A 69 13.09 -5.69 9.63
N MET A 70 12.93 -6.93 10.12
CA MET A 70 13.73 -7.47 11.23
C MET A 70 15.21 -7.55 10.90
N ILE A 71 15.59 -8.12 9.75
CA ILE A 71 17.02 -8.28 9.38
C ILE A 71 17.72 -6.94 9.12
N ASN A 72 16.97 -5.88 8.84
CA ASN A 72 17.48 -4.53 8.62
C ASN A 72 17.33 -3.64 9.87
N ASN A 73 17.08 -4.23 11.05
CA ASN A 73 16.89 -3.51 12.32
C ASN A 73 15.84 -2.38 12.25
N TYR A 74 14.81 -2.54 11.42
CA TYR A 74 13.77 -1.54 11.18
C TYR A 74 14.29 -0.18 10.69
N LEU A 75 15.48 -0.15 10.06
CA LEU A 75 16.06 1.06 9.50
C LEU A 75 15.85 1.14 7.99
N CYS A 76 15.74 2.36 7.48
CA CYS A 76 15.74 2.63 6.05
C CYS A 76 17.11 2.30 5.46
N VAL A 77 17.18 1.37 4.49
CA VAL A 77 18.46 0.95 3.90
C VAL A 77 19.10 2.02 3.00
N GLN A 78 18.32 3.01 2.56
CA GLN A 78 18.81 4.07 1.66
C GLN A 78 19.50 5.21 2.40
N CYS A 79 18.96 5.61 3.57
CA CYS A 79 19.54 6.72 4.34
C CYS A 79 20.21 6.28 5.63
N LEU A 80 19.93 5.08 6.15
CA LEU A 80 20.49 4.49 7.38
C LEU A 80 20.26 5.29 8.67
N LEU A 81 19.52 6.40 8.61
CA LEU A 81 19.35 7.34 9.73
C LEU A 81 17.93 7.35 10.30
N THR A 82 16.94 6.91 9.52
CA THR A 82 15.53 6.97 9.90
C THR A 82 14.91 5.57 9.97
N PRO A 83 13.96 5.34 10.89
CA PRO A 83 13.16 4.13 10.87
C PRO A 83 12.49 3.91 9.50
N ALA A 84 12.43 2.67 9.06
CA ALA A 84 11.65 2.30 7.90
C ALA A 84 10.16 2.24 8.24
N GLU A 85 9.33 2.76 7.35
CA GLU A 85 7.87 2.79 7.50
C GLU A 85 7.22 1.69 6.65
N GLU A 86 7.84 1.38 5.51
CA GLU A 86 7.33 0.41 4.55
C GLU A 86 8.44 -0.43 3.92
N VAL A 87 8.07 -1.59 3.39
CA VAL A 87 8.95 -2.42 2.56
C VAL A 87 8.49 -2.26 1.12
N ASP A 88 9.43 -1.89 0.26
CA ASP A 88 9.19 -1.59 -1.14
C ASP A 88 9.95 -2.57 -2.04
N HIS A 89 9.39 -2.86 -3.21
CA HIS A 89 10.03 -3.74 -4.19
C HIS A 89 11.07 -2.96 -5.01
N ILE A 90 12.33 -3.40 -5.06
CA ILE A 90 13.41 -2.78 -5.86
C ILE A 90 13.01 -2.73 -7.33
N ILE A 91 12.62 -3.87 -7.90
CA ILE A 91 11.93 -3.98 -9.18
C ILE A 91 10.43 -4.03 -8.87
N PRO A 92 9.63 -3.05 -9.34
CA PRO A 92 8.22 -2.98 -9.01
C PRO A 92 7.46 -4.26 -9.36
N ILE A 93 6.52 -4.66 -8.51
CA ILE A 93 5.73 -5.89 -8.67
C ILE A 93 4.98 -6.00 -10.00
N ARG A 94 4.63 -4.86 -10.62
CA ARG A 94 3.98 -4.83 -11.94
C ARG A 94 4.96 -5.08 -13.09
N VAL A 95 6.24 -4.82 -12.88
CA VAL A 95 7.31 -4.98 -13.88
C VAL A 95 7.70 -6.44 -13.96
N ASP A 96 7.98 -7.06 -12.81
CA ASP A 96 8.34 -8.47 -12.70
C ASP A 96 7.62 -9.12 -11.52
N TRP A 97 6.55 -9.85 -11.84
CA TRP A 97 5.73 -10.56 -10.86
C TRP A 97 6.44 -11.77 -10.25
N SER A 98 7.44 -12.35 -10.93
CA SER A 98 8.17 -13.51 -10.42
C SER A 98 8.99 -13.16 -9.18
N LEU A 99 9.44 -11.90 -9.07
CA LEU A 99 10.27 -11.39 -7.98
C LEU A 99 9.47 -10.88 -6.76
N ARG A 100 8.15 -11.03 -6.76
CA ARG A 100 7.26 -10.45 -5.73
C ARG A 100 7.54 -10.93 -4.29
N LEU A 101 8.06 -12.15 -4.14
CA LEU A 101 8.42 -12.77 -2.85
C LEU A 101 9.94 -12.97 -2.69
N THR A 102 10.75 -12.37 -3.57
CA THR A 102 12.21 -12.47 -3.50
C THR A 102 12.74 -11.49 -2.45
N ILE A 103 13.42 -11.99 -1.42
CA ILE A 103 13.99 -11.18 -0.32
C ILE A 103 14.91 -10.09 -0.88
N ASN A 104 15.79 -10.44 -1.82
CA ASN A 104 16.73 -9.50 -2.44
C ASN A 104 16.05 -8.44 -3.33
N ASN A 105 14.76 -8.60 -3.64
CA ASN A 105 13.97 -7.60 -4.34
C ASN A 105 13.15 -6.72 -3.38
N CYS A 106 13.32 -6.87 -2.06
CA CYS A 106 12.57 -6.12 -1.05
C CYS A 106 13.52 -5.25 -0.22
N GLN A 107 13.18 -3.97 -0.04
CA GLN A 107 13.98 -3.04 0.76
C GLN A 107 13.10 -2.24 1.72
N PRO A 108 13.46 -2.12 3.01
CA PRO A 108 12.75 -1.29 3.95
C PRO A 108 13.16 0.18 3.77
N LEU A 109 12.18 1.07 3.60
CA LEU A 109 12.37 2.48 3.30
C LEU A 109 11.57 3.37 4.27
N CYS A 110 12.10 4.55 4.56
CA CYS A 110 11.31 5.64 5.12
C CYS A 110 10.51 6.34 4.02
N HIS A 111 9.48 7.09 4.42
CA HIS A 111 8.57 7.73 3.46
C HIS A 111 9.29 8.68 2.48
N ALA A 112 10.34 9.38 2.92
CA ALA A 112 11.10 10.29 2.04
C ALA A 112 11.87 9.53 0.94
N CYS A 113 12.57 8.44 1.30
CA CYS A 113 13.29 7.61 0.35
C CYS A 113 12.33 6.86 -0.58
N HIS A 114 11.20 6.37 -0.05
CA HIS A 114 10.16 5.72 -0.86
C HIS A 114 9.60 6.64 -1.94
N ARG A 115 9.27 7.89 -1.59
CA ARG A 115 8.78 8.89 -2.56
C ARG A 115 9.81 9.19 -3.63
N LYS A 116 11.09 9.29 -3.27
CA LYS A 116 12.19 9.50 -4.23
C LYS A 116 12.26 8.34 -5.22
N LYS A 117 12.28 7.10 -4.71
CA LYS A 117 12.28 5.90 -5.55
C LYS A 117 11.05 5.83 -6.45
N THR A 118 9.86 6.10 -5.93
CA THR A 118 8.62 6.12 -6.73
C THR A 118 8.74 7.06 -7.93
N ALA A 119 9.33 8.24 -7.75
CA ALA A 119 9.56 9.19 -8.85
C ALA A 119 10.58 8.67 -9.87
N GLU A 120 11.61 7.96 -9.43
CA GLU A 120 12.61 7.31 -10.29
C GLU A 120 12.01 6.13 -11.07
N ASP A 121 11.19 5.30 -10.42
CA ASP A 121 10.49 4.19 -11.05
C ASP A 121 9.51 4.67 -12.12
N VAL A 122 8.80 5.77 -11.88
CA VAL A 122 7.92 6.37 -12.90
C VAL A 122 8.72 6.81 -14.13
N LYS A 123 9.94 7.34 -13.94
CA LYS A 123 10.82 7.70 -15.07
C LYS A 123 11.33 6.46 -15.80
N LYS A 124 11.65 5.39 -15.07
CA LYS A 124 12.25 4.17 -15.61
C LYS A 124 11.24 3.24 -16.29
N TYR A 125 10.08 3.04 -15.67
CA TYR A 125 9.08 2.04 -16.06
C TYR A 125 7.73 2.65 -16.52
N GLY A 126 7.55 3.97 -16.40
CA GLY A 126 6.27 4.63 -16.67
C GLY A 126 5.27 4.51 -15.52
N ARG A 127 4.04 5.04 -15.70
CA ARG A 127 2.97 5.02 -14.67
C ARG A 127 2.22 3.69 -14.58
N GLY A 128 2.93 2.56 -14.68
CA GLY A 128 2.35 1.23 -14.48
C GLY A 128 1.70 0.59 -15.71
N GLU A 129 1.96 1.10 -16.92
CA GLU A 129 1.58 0.44 -18.17
C GLU A 129 2.59 -0.66 -18.53
N VAL A 130 2.72 -1.67 -17.67
CA VAL A 130 3.56 -2.83 -17.99
C VAL A 130 2.75 -3.77 -18.88
N ARG A 131 3.11 -3.84 -20.16
CA ARG A 131 2.59 -4.87 -21.08
C ARG A 131 2.87 -6.23 -20.44
N ASN A 132 1.85 -7.09 -20.41
CA ASN A 132 1.92 -8.49 -19.95
C ASN A 132 1.84 -8.75 -18.44
N PHE A 133 1.51 -7.79 -17.56
CA PHE A 133 1.36 -8.08 -16.11
C PHE A 133 0.41 -9.26 -15.83
N GLN A 134 -0.78 -9.27 -16.42
CA GLN A 134 -1.75 -10.37 -16.26
C GLN A 134 -1.22 -11.72 -16.77
N LYS A 135 -0.40 -11.73 -17.82
CA LYS A 135 0.26 -12.94 -18.34
C LYS A 135 1.29 -13.46 -17.34
N GLN A 136 2.12 -12.58 -16.77
CA GLN A 136 3.10 -12.97 -15.75
C GLN A 136 2.42 -13.56 -14.49
N VAL A 137 1.28 -13.00 -14.10
CA VAL A 137 0.48 -13.50 -12.97
C VAL A 137 -0.06 -14.91 -13.26
N ALA A 138 -0.51 -15.16 -14.48
CA ALA A 138 -1.00 -16.48 -14.89
C ALA A 138 0.12 -17.53 -14.94
N GLU A 139 1.32 -17.14 -15.37
CA GLU A 139 2.50 -18.02 -15.43
C GLU A 139 3.10 -18.31 -14.05
N ASN A 140 3.02 -17.35 -13.11
CA ASN A 140 3.55 -17.48 -11.76
C ASN A 140 2.47 -17.16 -10.71
N PRO A 141 1.41 -17.97 -10.58
CA PRO A 141 0.31 -17.68 -9.67
C PRO A 141 0.80 -17.58 -8.21
N PRO A 142 0.11 -16.81 -7.35
CA PRO A 142 0.40 -16.81 -5.92
C PRO A 142 0.35 -18.25 -5.37
N PRO A 143 1.27 -18.63 -4.46
CA PRO A 143 1.27 -19.98 -3.87
C PRO A 143 -0.12 -20.28 -3.30
N VAL A 144 -0.65 -21.45 -3.65
CA VAL A 144 -2.01 -21.86 -3.24
C VAL A 144 -2.00 -22.65 -1.93
N ASP A 145 -0.82 -23.09 -1.45
CA ASP A 145 -0.66 -23.86 -0.22
C ASP A 145 0.68 -23.61 0.50
N ARG A 146 0.83 -24.22 1.69
CA ARG A 146 2.02 -24.10 2.55
C ARG A 146 3.25 -24.84 2.01
N ALA A 147 3.09 -25.85 1.17
CA ALA A 147 4.20 -26.72 0.72
C ALA A 147 5.02 -26.02 -0.37
N THR A 148 4.34 -25.44 -1.35
CA THR A 148 4.93 -24.65 -2.44
C THR A 148 5.67 -23.39 -1.96
N PHE A 149 5.44 -22.95 -0.72
CA PHE A 149 6.12 -21.82 -0.10
C PHE A 149 7.56 -22.13 0.36
N TYR A 150 7.84 -23.35 0.82
CA TYR A 150 9.18 -23.70 1.34
C TYR A 150 10.17 -24.04 0.23
N ASP A 151 9.71 -24.61 -0.89
CA ASP A 151 10.57 -24.95 -2.03
C ASP A 151 11.18 -23.71 -2.71
N PHE A 152 10.48 -22.57 -2.69
CA PHE A 152 10.99 -21.30 -3.22
C PHE A 152 12.06 -20.66 -2.31
N ARG A 153 12.20 -21.11 -1.05
CA ARG A 153 13.05 -20.50 -0.03
C ARG A 153 14.51 -20.99 -0.07
N ILE A 154 14.81 -22.08 -0.79
CA ILE A 154 16.11 -22.78 -0.76
C ILE A 154 16.74 -22.96 -2.16
N GLY A 155 16.04 -22.63 -3.25
CA GLY A 155 16.57 -22.73 -4.61
C GLY A 155 17.58 -21.63 -4.97
N GLY A 156 18.80 -21.72 -4.44
CA GLY A 156 19.90 -20.80 -4.71
C GLY A 156 21.24 -21.32 -4.19
N SER A 157 21.59 -22.57 -4.54
CA SER A 157 22.95 -23.13 -4.56
C SER A 157 22.96 -24.34 -5.47
#